data_AF-A0AAX1UN26-F1
#
_entry.id   AF-A0AAX1UN26-F1
#
_cell.length_a   1.000
_cell.length_b   1.000
_cell.length_c   1.000
_cell.angle_alpha   90.00
_cell.angle_beta   90.00
_cell.angle_gamma   90.00
#
_symmetry.space_group_name_H-M   'P 1'
#
loop_
_entity.id
_entity.type
_entity.pdbx_description
1 polymer ?
#
loop_
_entity_poly.entity_id
_entity_poly.type
_entity_poly.pdbx_seq_one_letter_code
_entity_poly.pdbx_strand_id
1 'polypeptide(L)'
;MEAPKRGMPEDRSLGDLLSDLVRDVTGLVRSESRLIRAEVAEAGRSMAVGAEMIAAGGILLLVALLVLVQALVVLLAHWVGPAWAALIVGAVLAVIGGLLIARGRKDMSAANLVPERTIEQTSRDVRLAREQI
;
A
#
# COMPACT_ATOMS: atom_id res chain seq x y z
N MET A 1 71.61 11.69 -25.04
CA MET A 1 70.17 11.97 -25.25
C MET A 1 69.40 11.43 -24.06
N GLU A 2 68.39 12.18 -23.62
CA GLU A 2 67.97 12.39 -22.23
C GLU A 2 67.42 11.17 -21.49
N ALA A 3 67.69 11.13 -20.17
CA ALA A 3 67.10 10.18 -19.24
C ALA A 3 65.61 10.53 -18.97
N PRO A 4 64.72 9.53 -18.85
CA PRO A 4 63.31 9.76 -18.56
C PRO A 4 63.17 10.32 -17.14
N LYS A 5 62.69 11.56 -17.04
CA LYS A 5 62.25 12.16 -15.78
C LYS A 5 61.04 11.36 -15.27
N ARG A 6 61.27 10.46 -14.31
CA ARG A 6 60.18 9.90 -13.49
C ARG A 6 59.56 11.06 -12.72
N GLY A 7 58.35 11.46 -13.12
CA GLY A 7 57.51 12.32 -12.29
C GLY A 7 57.36 11.65 -10.93
N MET A 8 57.73 12.34 -9.86
CA MET A 8 57.47 11.89 -8.50
C MET A 8 55.95 11.70 -8.34
N PRO A 9 55.49 10.66 -7.62
CA PRO A 9 54.08 10.56 -7.26
C PRO A 9 53.75 11.83 -6.49
N GLU A 10 52.84 12.65 -7.03
CA GLU A 10 52.31 13.81 -6.30
C GLU A 10 51.74 13.28 -4.98
N ASP A 11 52.28 13.76 -3.86
CA ASP A 11 51.75 13.49 -2.53
C ASP A 11 50.29 13.92 -2.51
N ARG A 12 49.38 12.93 -2.59
CA ARG A 12 47.93 13.16 -2.56
C ARG A 12 47.60 14.01 -1.34
N SER A 13 47.02 15.18 -1.57
CA SER A 13 46.69 16.07 -0.47
C SER A 13 45.51 15.52 0.32
N LEU A 14 45.39 15.89 1.60
CA LEU A 14 44.17 15.59 2.38
C LEU A 14 42.90 16.12 1.71
N GLY A 15 43.01 17.15 0.86
CA GLY A 15 41.90 17.69 0.08
C GLY A 15 41.39 16.72 -0.99
N ASP A 16 42.27 15.92 -1.59
CA ASP A 16 41.90 14.96 -2.63
C ASP A 16 41.15 13.77 -2.03
N LEU A 17 41.57 13.28 -0.86
CA LEU A 17 40.89 12.21 -0.12
C LEU A 17 39.50 12.64 0.38
N LEU A 18 39.36 13.91 0.79
CA LEU A 18 38.06 14.45 1.21
C LEU A 18 37.11 14.60 0.01
N SER A 19 37.64 15.03 -1.14
CA SER A 19 36.91 15.14 -2.40
C SER A 19 36.41 13.77 -2.88
N ASP A 20 37.25 12.73 -2.79
CA ASP A 20 36.89 11.35 -3.12
C ASP A 20 35.82 10.81 -2.17
N LEU A 21 35.95 11.02 -0.86
CA LEU A 21 34.94 10.57 0.11
C LEU A 21 33.57 11.25 -0.10
N VAL A 22 33.54 12.56 -0.37
CA VAL A 22 32.31 13.28 -0.69
C VAL A 22 31.68 12.73 -1.98
N ARG A 23 32.50 12.42 -2.98
CA ARG A 23 32.05 11.83 -4.25
C ARG A 23 31.48 10.43 -4.06
N ASP A 24 32.11 9.61 -3.22
CA ASP A 24 31.66 8.25 -2.91
C ASP A 24 30.36 8.25 -2.09
N VAL A 25 30.25 9.09 -1.07
CA VAL A 25 29.01 9.27 -0.28
C VAL A 25 27.88 9.77 -1.18
N THR A 26 28.15 10.73 -2.08
CA THR A 26 27.16 11.21 -3.05
C THR A 26 26.75 10.09 -4.02
N GLY A 27 27.69 9.24 -4.42
CA GLY A 27 27.43 8.05 -5.23
C GLY A 27 26.57 7.01 -4.53
N LEU A 28 26.81 6.78 -3.23
CA LEU A 28 26.02 5.85 -2.41
C LEU A 28 24.59 6.34 -2.23
N VAL A 29 24.39 7.61 -1.84
CA VAL A 29 23.04 8.21 -1.70
C VAL A 29 22.26 8.15 -3.01
N ARG A 30 22.93 8.40 -4.14
CA ARG A 30 22.31 8.26 -5.47
C ARG A 30 21.93 6.82 -5.80
N SER A 31 22.72 5.86 -5.35
CA SER A 31 22.45 4.43 -5.56
C SER A 31 21.31 3.93 -4.69
N GLU A 32 21.28 4.32 -3.43
CA GLU A 32 20.24 3.95 -2.47
C GLU A 32 18.90 4.58 -2.83
N SER A 33 18.88 5.84 -3.29
CA SER A 33 17.66 6.45 -3.83
C SER A 33 17.15 5.76 -5.09
N ARG A 34 18.03 5.24 -5.96
CA ARG A 34 17.61 4.42 -7.11
C ARG A 34 17.04 3.07 -6.66
N LEU A 35 17.64 2.45 -5.65
CA LEU A 35 17.16 1.19 -5.10
C LEU A 35 15.78 1.36 -4.46
N ILE A 36 15.61 2.36 -3.58
CA ILE A 36 14.33 2.68 -2.95
C ILE A 36 13.26 2.93 -4.01
N ARG A 37 13.58 3.69 -5.07
CA ARG A 37 12.64 3.91 -6.19
C ARG A 37 12.25 2.61 -6.90
N ALA A 38 13.20 1.70 -7.10
CA ALA A 38 12.94 0.41 -7.72
C ALA A 38 12.08 -0.49 -6.82
N GLU A 39 12.35 -0.52 -5.52
CA GLU A 39 11.57 -1.29 -4.55
C GLU A 39 10.14 -0.75 -4.40
N VAL A 40 9.96 0.58 -4.37
CA VAL A 40 8.64 1.22 -4.40
C VAL A 40 7.90 0.90 -5.70
N ALA A 41 8.60 0.89 -6.84
CA ALA A 41 7.99 0.54 -8.12
C ALA A 41 7.55 -0.94 -8.17
N GLU A 42 8.37 -1.86 -7.65
CA GLU A 42 8.04 -3.29 -7.57
C GLU A 42 6.89 -3.55 -6.58
N ALA A 43 6.91 -2.88 -5.42
CA ALA A 43 5.79 -2.89 -4.47
C ALA A 43 4.50 -2.36 -5.14
N GLY A 44 4.57 -1.25 -5.87
CA GLY A 44 3.43 -0.71 -6.60
C GLY A 44 2.90 -1.67 -7.67
N ARG A 45 3.80 -2.35 -8.39
CA ARG A 45 3.42 -3.33 -9.42
C ARG A 45 2.77 -4.58 -8.82
N SER A 46 3.34 -5.13 -7.76
CA SER A 46 2.76 -6.28 -7.06
C SER A 46 1.39 -5.95 -6.46
N MET A 47 1.24 -4.76 -5.87
CA MET A 47 -0.06 -4.25 -5.40
C MET A 47 -1.06 -4.10 -6.56
N ALA A 48 -0.64 -3.60 -7.73
CA ALA A 48 -1.51 -3.47 -8.90
C ALA A 48 -2.01 -4.83 -9.39
N VAL A 49 -1.12 -5.81 -9.55
CA VAL A 49 -1.50 -7.19 -9.93
C VAL A 49 -2.43 -7.81 -8.89
N GLY A 50 -2.13 -7.62 -7.60
CA GLY A 50 -2.99 -8.09 -6.51
C GLY A 50 -4.39 -7.44 -6.56
N ALA A 51 -4.46 -6.14 -6.81
CA ALA A 51 -5.72 -5.40 -6.94
C ALA A 51 -6.55 -5.89 -8.13
N GLU A 52 -5.93 -6.15 -9.28
CA GLU A 52 -6.59 -6.70 -10.47
C GLU A 52 -7.15 -8.11 -10.21
N MET A 53 -6.38 -8.98 -9.56
CA MET A 53 -6.85 -10.33 -9.19
C MET A 53 -8.04 -10.27 -8.22
N ILE A 54 -7.98 -9.39 -7.22
CA ILE A 54 -9.08 -9.18 -6.27
C ILE A 54 -10.31 -8.64 -7.00
N ALA A 55 -10.14 -7.68 -7.90
CA ALA A 55 -11.24 -7.12 -8.69
C ALA A 55 -11.89 -8.18 -9.59
N ALA A 56 -11.09 -8.97 -10.32
CA ALA A 56 -11.57 -10.04 -11.18
C ALA A 56 -12.30 -11.14 -10.37
N GLY A 57 -11.71 -11.56 -9.24
CA GLY A 57 -12.34 -12.51 -8.32
C GLY A 57 -13.65 -11.97 -7.74
N GLY A 58 -13.69 -10.68 -7.37
CA GLY A 58 -14.89 -10.01 -6.89
C GLY A 58 -16.01 -9.99 -7.93
N ILE A 59 -15.70 -9.72 -9.20
CA ILE A 59 -16.67 -9.78 -10.30
C ILE A 59 -17.22 -11.20 -10.47
N LEU A 60 -16.35 -12.21 -10.48
CA LEU A 60 -16.77 -13.62 -10.59
C LEU A 60 -17.66 -14.05 -9.42
N LEU A 61 -17.29 -13.68 -8.20
CA LEU A 61 -18.10 -13.95 -7.00
C LEU A 61 -19.45 -13.21 -7.04
N LEU A 62 -19.49 -11.99 -7.57
CA LEU A 62 -20.74 -11.26 -7.77
C LEU A 62 -21.66 -11.99 -8.76
N VAL A 63 -21.13 -12.42 -9.90
CA VAL A 63 -21.89 -13.21 -10.89
C VAL A 63 -22.40 -14.52 -10.27
N ALA A 64 -21.54 -15.24 -9.57
CA ALA A 64 -21.92 -16.47 -8.87
C ALA A 64 -23.02 -16.21 -7.83
N LEU A 65 -22.91 -15.13 -7.06
CA LEU A 65 -23.92 -14.73 -6.09
C LEU A 65 -25.26 -14.46 -6.76
N LEU A 66 -25.30 -13.71 -7.88
CA LEU A 66 -26.55 -13.46 -8.61
C LEU A 66 -27.22 -14.77 -9.07
N VAL A 67 -26.43 -15.72 -9.58
CA VAL A 67 -26.94 -17.04 -9.98
C VAL A 67 -27.49 -17.81 -8.77
N LEU A 68 -26.78 -17.79 -7.64
CA LEU A 68 -27.22 -18.46 -6.41
C LEU A 68 -28.48 -17.81 -5.82
N VAL A 69 -28.59 -16.48 -5.87
CA VAL A 69 -29.80 -15.75 -5.44
C VAL A 69 -30.98 -16.17 -6.31
N GLN A 70 -30.80 -16.23 -7.63
CA GLN A 70 -31.86 -16.70 -8.52
C GLN A 70 -32.24 -18.16 -8.24
N ALA A 71 -31.26 -19.03 -8.01
CA ALA A 71 -31.52 -20.42 -7.65
C ALA A 71 -32.31 -20.53 -6.33
N LEU A 72 -31.98 -19.71 -5.33
CA LEU A 72 -32.69 -19.65 -4.06
C LEU A 72 -34.12 -19.14 -4.22
N VAL A 73 -34.34 -18.13 -5.06
CA VAL A 73 -35.69 -17.64 -5.39
C VAL A 73 -36.51 -18.73 -6.07
N VAL A 74 -35.96 -19.42 -7.07
CA VAL A 74 -36.64 -20.53 -7.76
C VAL A 74 -36.96 -21.67 -6.80
N LEU A 75 -36.02 -22.02 -5.91
CA LEU A 75 -36.23 -23.02 -4.88
C LEU A 75 -37.41 -22.59 -3.98
N LEU A 76 -37.33 -21.42 -3.37
CA LEU A 76 -38.32 -20.92 -2.41
C LEU A 76 -39.71 -20.70 -3.06
N ALA A 77 -39.75 -20.39 -4.35
CA ALA A 77 -40.99 -20.20 -5.10
C ALA A 77 -41.92 -21.42 -5.09
N HIS A 78 -41.39 -22.64 -4.86
CA HIS A 78 -42.20 -23.86 -4.75
C HIS A 78 -43.18 -23.83 -3.57
N TRP A 79 -42.90 -23.04 -2.52
CA TRP A 79 -43.75 -22.97 -1.32
C TRP A 79 -44.56 -21.68 -1.22
N VAL A 80 -44.00 -20.55 -1.65
CA VAL A 80 -44.61 -19.22 -1.43
C VAL A 80 -44.98 -18.47 -2.73
N GLY A 81 -44.65 -19.04 -3.88
CA GLY A 81 -44.81 -18.39 -5.18
C GLY A 81 -43.64 -17.46 -5.54
N PRO A 82 -43.46 -17.16 -6.85
CA PRO A 82 -42.26 -16.50 -7.36
C PRO A 82 -42.08 -15.06 -6.87
N ALA A 83 -43.16 -14.28 -6.78
CA ALA A 83 -43.10 -12.89 -6.33
C ALA A 83 -42.68 -12.78 -4.85
N TRP A 84 -43.30 -13.58 -3.98
CA TRP A 84 -42.98 -13.58 -2.55
C TRP A 84 -41.60 -14.16 -2.26
N ALA A 85 -41.18 -15.19 -2.99
CA ALA A 85 -39.83 -15.73 -2.87
C ALA A 85 -38.77 -14.66 -3.19
N ALA A 86 -38.94 -13.93 -4.30
CA ALA A 86 -38.05 -12.83 -4.68
C ALA A 86 -38.01 -11.72 -3.63
N LEU A 87 -39.17 -11.33 -3.08
CA LEU A 87 -39.26 -10.31 -2.02
C LEU A 87 -38.55 -10.75 -0.73
N ILE A 88 -38.76 -11.99 -0.28
CA ILE A 88 -38.16 -12.51 0.96
C ILE A 88 -36.64 -12.57 0.82
N VAL A 89 -36.12 -13.17 -0.26
CA VAL A 89 -34.68 -13.29 -0.49
C VAL A 89 -34.04 -11.91 -0.63
N GLY A 90 -34.68 -11.01 -1.39
CA GLY A 90 -34.22 -9.64 -1.56
C GLY A 90 -34.17 -8.86 -0.25
N ALA A 91 -35.20 -8.98 0.60
CA ALA A 91 -35.24 -8.33 1.91
C ALA A 91 -34.12 -8.82 2.83
N VAL A 92 -33.89 -10.14 2.89
CA VAL A 92 -32.81 -10.72 3.70
C VAL A 92 -31.44 -10.20 3.24
N LEU A 93 -31.18 -10.18 1.94
CA LEU A 93 -29.92 -9.66 1.40
C LEU A 93 -29.77 -8.15 1.62
N ALA A 94 -30.86 -7.38 1.53
CA ALA A 94 -30.84 -5.95 1.80
C ALA A 94 -30.45 -5.66 3.25
N VAL A 95 -30.96 -6.44 4.22
CA VAL A 95 -30.59 -6.32 5.63
C VAL A 95 -29.10 -6.66 5.84
N ILE A 96 -28.64 -7.78 5.28
CA ILE A 96 -27.23 -8.20 5.39
C ILE A 96 -26.31 -7.15 4.77
N GLY A 97 -26.62 -6.70 3.55
CA GLY A 97 -25.86 -5.67 2.83
C GLY A 97 -25.84 -4.34 3.58
N GLY A 98 -26.99 -3.91 4.12
CA GLY A 98 -27.08 -2.71 4.95
C GLY A 98 -26.19 -2.78 6.19
N LEU A 99 -26.15 -3.93 6.88
CA LEU A 99 -25.28 -4.16 8.03
C LEU A 99 -23.80 -4.15 7.66
N LEU A 100 -23.42 -4.75 6.54
CA LEU A 100 -22.04 -4.76 6.06
C LEU A 100 -21.59 -3.34 5.67
N ILE A 101 -22.42 -2.58 4.97
CA ILE A 101 -22.14 -1.17 4.64
C ILE A 101 -22.01 -0.35 5.92
N ALA A 102 -22.90 -0.52 6.89
CA ALA A 102 -22.84 0.20 8.16
C ALA A 102 -21.54 -0.08 8.92
N ARG A 103 -21.10 -1.36 8.98
CA ARG A 103 -19.82 -1.74 9.59
C ARG A 103 -18.63 -1.19 8.82
N GLY A 104 -18.58 -1.37 7.51
CA GLY A 104 -17.47 -0.87 6.67
C GLY A 104 -17.31 0.65 6.76
N ARG A 105 -18.42 1.40 6.79
CA ARG A 105 -18.38 2.87 6.99
C ARG A 105 -17.83 3.26 8.36
N LYS A 106 -18.11 2.47 9.40
CA LYS A 106 -17.55 2.69 10.75
C LYS A 106 -16.05 2.43 10.75
N ASP A 107 -15.60 1.35 10.13
CA ASP A 107 -14.19 0.96 10.12
C ASP A 107 -13.33 1.91 9.26
N MET A 108 -13.92 2.46 8.20
CA MET A 108 -13.30 3.49 7.36
C MET A 108 -13.46 4.92 7.88
N SER A 109 -14.10 5.14 9.03
CA SER A 109 -14.21 6.48 9.59
C SER A 109 -12.81 6.98 9.98
N ALA A 110 -12.53 8.26 9.74
CA ALA A 110 -11.23 8.87 10.02
C ALA A 110 -10.76 8.65 11.47
N ALA A 111 -11.69 8.51 12.43
CA ALA A 111 -11.38 8.20 13.82
C ALA A 111 -10.72 6.82 14.03
N ASN A 112 -10.89 5.87 13.10
CA ASN A 112 -10.25 4.54 13.14
C ASN A 112 -9.01 4.44 12.24
N LEU A 113 -8.87 5.36 11.27
CA LEU A 113 -7.74 5.39 10.32
C LEU A 113 -6.58 6.26 10.79
N VAL A 114 -6.82 7.17 11.73
CA VAL A 114 -5.78 7.96 12.37
C VAL A 114 -5.25 7.17 13.58
N PRO A 115 -4.01 6.65 13.56
CA PRO A 115 -3.48 5.93 14.70
C PRO A 115 -3.17 6.93 15.81
N GLU A 116 -4.09 7.09 16.76
CA GLU A 116 -3.97 8.02 17.88
C GLU A 116 -2.63 7.84 18.63
N ARG A 117 -2.20 6.58 18.79
CA ARG A 117 -0.93 6.21 19.42
C ARG A 117 0.30 6.69 18.63
N THR A 118 0.29 6.56 17.30
CA THR A 118 1.41 6.98 16.46
C THR A 118 1.55 8.49 16.45
N ILE A 119 0.43 9.22 16.41
CA ILE A 119 0.44 10.69 16.47
C ILE A 119 0.93 11.18 17.83
N GLU A 120 0.50 10.57 18.94
CA GLU A 120 1.00 10.96 20.27
C GLU A 120 2.51 10.72 20.42
N GLN A 121 3.04 9.62 19.90
CA GLN A 121 4.48 9.33 19.99
C GLN A 121 5.31 10.31 19.16
N THR A 122 4.93 10.56 17.90
CA THR A 122 5.62 11.56 17.07
C THR A 122 5.52 12.96 17.68
N SER A 123 4.40 13.30 18.32
CA SER A 123 4.21 14.59 19.01
C SER A 123 5.08 14.73 20.25
N ARG A 124 5.34 13.63 20.98
CA ARG A 124 6.24 13.62 22.14
C ARG A 124 7.70 13.73 21.71
N ASP A 125 8.10 13.02 20.66
CA ASP A 125 9.48 13.07 20.15
C ASP A 125 9.84 14.46 19.60
N VAL A 126 8.92 15.10 18.87
CA VAL A 126 9.10 16.48 18.39
C VAL A 126 9.18 17.48 19.55
N ARG A 127 8.47 17.23 20.65
CA ARG A 127 8.48 18.09 21.83
C ARG A 127 9.80 17.98 22.60
N LEU A 128 10.31 16.77 22.80
CA LEU A 128 11.60 16.53 23.44
C LEU A 128 12.76 17.10 22.61
N ALA A 129 12.69 17.02 21.28
CA ALA A 129 13.68 17.62 20.39
C ALA A 129 13.69 19.17 20.44
N ARG A 130 12.55 19.80 20.76
CA ARG A 130 12.47 21.27 20.95
C ARG A 130 12.92 21.74 22.33
N GLU A 131 12.89 20.88 23.35
CA GLU A 131 13.38 21.21 24.71
C GLU A 131 14.91 21.14 24.83
N GLN A 132 15.60 20.52 23.86
CA GLN A 132 17.06 20.40 23.82
C GLN A 132 17.77 21.49 22.98
N ILE A 133 17.02 22.48 22.48
CA ILE A 133 17.53 23.64 21.72
C ILE A 133 17.26 24.91 22.54
#